data_AF-A0A831JXG5-F1
#
_entry.id   AF-A0A831JXG5-F1
#
_cell.length_a   1.000
_cell.length_b   1.000
_cell.length_c   1.000
_cell.angle_alpha   90.00
_cell.angle_beta   90.00
_cell.angle_gamma   90.00
#
_symmetry.space_group_name_H-M   'P 1'
#
loop_
_entity.id
_entity.type
_entity.pdbx_description
1 polymer ?
#
loop_
_entity_poly.entity_id
_entity_poly.type
_entity_poly.pdbx_seq_one_letter_code
_entity_poly.pdbx_strand_id
1 'polypeptide(L)'
;MYKVNLQSASLRLVFIVCLIIVHCFFILSIVEGPSYVYADILFGKSYHETMHTYLKEADTSITIAMYFIILEPKGVGPINELVNDIVDAKKRGVQVKIVLEDSKLRANRLAYEKLRENNIAVYFDTPEHLLHIKGVAIDDRYIFLGSANWSKSAIQDNYEATYFDDSPQDALAFREYVDNIPVQKNDIFFPQTKGVFISKDFLLSPDLGRKLLKAQAYKQFDLYLLLCRIQEETGRSYFEIDYDFLAKRMGYQAPKDLGEYRNEHEYYYERIHRSLKRLSGYGIIDYKKGKVTLTANIITGKGGPSITIPFEYWEYGYSDSLSMRAKYIYLICLYEASRSTRYPFWFRSQKDMSKLYGISDNTISSAL
;
A
#
# COMPACT_ATOMS: atom_id res chain seq x y z
N MET A 1 -27.48 88.49 41.69
CA MET A 1 -26.27 88.02 40.97
C MET A 1 -26.01 86.59 41.40
N TYR A 2 -26.55 85.61 40.66
CA TYR A 2 -26.46 84.18 41.01
C TYR A 2 -25.07 83.64 40.64
N LYS A 3 -24.24 83.32 41.63
CA LYS A 3 -22.99 82.59 41.43
C LYS A 3 -23.32 81.16 41.03
N VAL A 4 -23.25 80.86 39.74
CA VAL A 4 -23.29 79.48 39.25
C VAL A 4 -22.03 78.77 39.74
N ASN A 5 -22.22 77.73 40.54
CA ASN A 5 -21.15 76.96 41.16
C ASN A 5 -20.48 76.06 40.11
N LEU A 6 -19.39 76.55 39.53
CA LEU A 6 -18.62 75.91 38.44
C LEU A 6 -18.19 74.47 38.76
N GLN A 7 -18.01 74.10 40.04
CA GLN A 7 -17.67 72.73 40.44
C GLN A 7 -18.81 71.73 40.19
N SER A 8 -20.07 72.16 40.24
CA SER A 8 -21.21 71.28 39.96
C SER A 8 -21.40 71.00 38.47
N ALA A 9 -21.00 71.94 37.62
CA ALA A 9 -21.10 71.81 36.17
C ALA A 9 -20.02 70.86 35.62
N SER A 10 -18.80 70.94 36.16
CA SER A 10 -17.70 70.03 35.78
C SER A 10 -17.99 68.59 36.20
N LEU A 11 -18.56 68.37 37.39
CA LEU A 11 -18.92 67.03 37.85
C LEU A 11 -20.00 66.37 36.99
N ARG A 12 -21.00 67.15 36.53
CA ARG A 12 -22.05 66.69 35.61
C ARG A 12 -21.48 66.35 34.24
N LEU A 13 -20.54 67.14 33.74
CA LEU A 13 -19.88 66.88 32.46
C LEU A 13 -19.08 65.57 32.52
N VAL A 14 -18.29 65.35 33.58
CA VAL A 14 -17.53 64.10 33.76
C VAL A 14 -18.46 62.90 33.82
N PHE A 15 -19.59 63.00 34.53
CA PHE A 15 -20.55 61.91 34.62
C PHE A 15 -21.21 61.56 33.27
N ILE A 16 -21.55 62.57 32.47
CA ILE A 16 -22.10 62.38 31.11
C ILE A 16 -21.06 61.73 30.19
N VAL A 17 -19.80 62.17 30.25
CA VAL A 17 -18.70 61.57 29.47
C VAL A 17 -18.49 60.10 29.85
N CYS A 18 -18.50 59.77 31.14
CA CYS A 18 -18.41 58.38 31.59
C CYS A 18 -19.58 57.52 31.11
N LEU A 19 -20.81 58.05 31.15
CA LEU A 19 -21.99 57.35 30.61
C LEU A 19 -21.87 57.10 29.11
N ILE A 20 -21.39 58.09 28.34
CA ILE A 20 -21.16 57.92 26.89
C ILE A 20 -20.10 56.86 26.63
N ILE A 21 -19.00 56.85 27.39
CA ILE A 21 -17.94 55.84 27.25
C ILE A 21 -18.49 54.43 27.54
N VAL A 22 -19.21 54.25 28.65
CA VAL A 22 -19.83 52.97 28.99
C VAL A 22 -20.83 52.53 27.91
N HIS A 23 -21.63 53.46 27.39
CA HIS A 23 -22.59 53.16 26.33
C HIS A 23 -21.89 52.82 25.01
N CYS A 24 -20.80 53.51 24.67
CA CYS A 24 -19.95 53.17 23.52
C CYS A 24 -19.33 51.78 23.65
N PHE A 25 -18.80 51.41 24.82
CA PHE A 25 -18.29 50.05 25.07
C PHE A 25 -19.40 48.99 24.99
N PHE A 26 -20.59 49.30 25.49
CA PHE A 26 -21.74 48.38 25.42
C PHE A 26 -22.24 48.20 23.98
N ILE A 27 -22.26 49.27 23.17
CA ILE A 27 -22.58 49.21 21.74
C ILE A 27 -21.49 48.45 20.98
N LEU A 28 -20.21 48.65 21.29
CA LEU A 28 -19.09 47.88 20.69
C LEU A 28 -19.22 46.37 20.96
N SER A 29 -19.64 45.97 22.17
CA SER A 29 -19.91 44.55 22.48
C SER A 29 -21.17 43.98 21.80
N ILE A 30 -22.08 44.81 21.30
CA ILE A 30 -23.26 44.38 20.52
C ILE A 30 -22.95 44.37 19.01
N VAL A 31 -21.96 45.16 18.56
CA VAL A 31 -21.51 45.22 17.16
C VAL A 31 -20.59 44.06 16.79
N GLU A 32 -19.99 43.36 17.75
CA GLU A 32 -19.55 41.98 17.58
C GLU A 32 -20.79 41.06 17.50
N GLY A 33 -21.56 41.21 16.43
CA GLY A 33 -22.50 40.17 16.01
C GLY A 33 -21.75 38.85 15.83
N PRO A 34 -22.43 37.68 15.88
CA PRO A 34 -21.77 36.40 15.64
C PRO A 34 -20.96 36.52 14.36
N SER A 35 -19.65 36.36 14.47
CA SER A 35 -18.73 36.30 13.33
C SER A 35 -19.34 35.32 12.34
N TYR A 36 -19.74 35.82 11.17
CA TYR A 36 -20.37 35.00 10.14
C TYR A 36 -19.42 33.85 9.80
N VAL A 37 -19.80 32.67 10.27
CA VAL A 37 -19.21 31.38 9.93
C VAL A 37 -19.41 31.19 8.42
N TYR A 38 -18.31 31.08 7.68
CA TYR A 38 -18.33 31.03 6.22
C TYR A 38 -18.46 29.58 5.77
N ALA A 39 -19.70 29.14 5.59
CA ALA A 39 -20.03 27.86 4.99
C ALA A 39 -20.09 27.98 3.47
N ASP A 40 -19.41 27.07 2.76
CA ASP A 40 -19.37 27.01 1.30
C ASP A 40 -19.75 25.63 0.76
N ILE A 41 -20.23 25.60 -0.48
CA ILE A 41 -20.38 24.37 -1.27
C ILE A 41 -19.34 24.39 -2.38
N LEU A 42 -18.44 23.41 -2.34
CA LEU A 42 -17.31 23.28 -3.23
C LEU A 42 -17.53 22.17 -4.25
N PHE A 43 -17.07 22.40 -5.49
CA PHE A 43 -17.21 21.49 -6.63
C PHE A 43 -15.88 21.28 -7.34
N GLY A 44 -15.57 20.03 -7.69
CA GLY A 44 -14.44 19.65 -8.54
C GLY A 44 -13.15 20.43 -8.23
N LYS A 45 -12.77 21.33 -9.14
CA LYS A 45 -11.58 22.18 -9.03
C LYS A 45 -11.57 23.08 -7.77
N SER A 46 -12.69 23.72 -7.42
CA SER A 46 -12.76 24.60 -6.23
C SER A 46 -12.60 23.81 -4.92
N TYR A 47 -13.13 22.59 -4.85
CA TYR A 47 -12.89 21.68 -3.73
C TYR A 47 -11.40 21.35 -3.60
N HIS A 48 -10.76 20.99 -4.72
CA HIS A 48 -9.34 20.68 -4.75
C HIS A 48 -8.46 21.87 -4.32
N GLU A 49 -8.69 23.06 -4.89
CA GLU A 49 -7.90 24.27 -4.57
C GLU A 49 -8.05 24.69 -3.09
N THR A 50 -9.26 24.60 -2.55
CA THR A 50 -9.52 24.91 -1.14
C THR A 50 -8.85 23.88 -0.23
N MET A 51 -9.06 22.58 -0.49
CA MET A 51 -8.42 21.50 0.28
C MET A 51 -6.88 21.59 0.26
N HIS A 52 -6.28 21.86 -0.91
CA HIS A 52 -4.84 22.07 -1.06
C HIS A 52 -4.32 23.19 -0.14
N THR A 53 -5.03 24.32 -0.10
CA THR A 53 -4.69 25.47 0.74
C THR A 53 -4.70 25.08 2.22
N TYR A 54 -5.81 24.52 2.70
CA TYR A 54 -5.96 24.18 4.12
C TYR A 54 -5.03 23.04 4.57
N LEU A 55 -4.73 22.06 3.72
CA LEU A 55 -3.75 21.02 4.06
C LEU A 55 -2.31 21.58 4.18
N LYS A 56 -1.96 22.56 3.35
CA LYS A 56 -0.65 23.24 3.42
C LYS A 56 -0.50 24.11 4.67
N GLU A 57 -1.60 24.71 5.11
CA GLU A 57 -1.63 25.60 6.27
C GLU A 57 -1.90 24.87 7.59
N ALA A 58 -2.29 23.59 7.53
CA ALA A 58 -2.56 22.77 8.71
C ALA A 58 -1.41 22.80 9.74
N ASP A 59 -1.76 22.95 11.01
CA ASP A 59 -0.83 23.19 12.12
C ASP A 59 -0.84 22.09 13.20
N THR A 60 -2.01 21.57 13.55
CA THR A 60 -2.21 20.69 14.71
C THR A 60 -2.65 19.28 14.34
N SER A 61 -3.69 19.13 13.51
CA SER A 61 -4.30 17.83 13.23
C SER A 61 -4.93 17.74 11.83
N ILE A 62 -4.91 16.55 11.25
CA ILE A 62 -5.65 16.18 10.04
C ILE A 62 -6.27 14.81 10.29
N THR A 63 -7.60 14.74 10.27
CA THR A 63 -8.37 13.50 10.38
C THR A 63 -9.13 13.25 9.09
N ILE A 64 -8.91 12.08 8.49
CA ILE A 64 -9.53 11.71 7.21
C ILE A 64 -10.27 10.39 7.38
N ALA A 65 -11.53 10.35 6.95
CA ALA A 65 -12.22 9.10 6.65
C ALA A 65 -12.66 9.13 5.19
N MET A 66 -12.18 8.17 4.42
CA MET A 66 -12.32 8.20 2.97
C MET A 66 -12.58 6.80 2.42
N TYR A 67 -13.67 6.65 1.67
CA TYR A 67 -14.03 5.39 1.02
C TYR A 67 -12.89 4.88 0.11
N PHE A 68 -12.26 5.75 -0.68
CA PHE A 68 -10.98 5.43 -1.30
C PHE A 68 -10.17 6.66 -1.72
N ILE A 69 -8.86 6.46 -1.81
CA ILE A 69 -7.87 7.40 -2.32
C ILE A 69 -7.11 6.71 -3.46
N ILE A 70 -7.29 7.18 -4.69
CA ILE A 70 -6.60 6.68 -5.89
C ILE A 70 -5.53 7.69 -6.31
N LEU A 71 -4.28 7.24 -6.34
CA LEU A 71 -3.15 7.99 -6.88
C LEU A 71 -2.90 7.64 -8.34
N GLU A 72 -2.51 8.66 -9.12
CA GLU A 72 -1.98 8.47 -10.46
C GLU A 72 -0.57 7.85 -10.37
N PRO A 73 -0.30 6.71 -11.04
CA PRO A 73 0.99 6.01 -10.94
C PRO A 73 2.20 6.84 -11.39
N LYS A 74 1.98 7.83 -12.26
CA LYS A 74 3.03 8.75 -12.73
C LYS A 74 3.41 9.81 -11.68
N GLY A 75 2.73 9.84 -10.53
CA GLY A 75 2.99 10.81 -9.47
C GLY A 75 2.37 12.20 -9.70
N VAL A 76 1.66 12.41 -10.81
CA VAL A 76 1.13 13.71 -11.22
C VAL A 76 -0.39 13.66 -11.31
N GLY A 77 -1.07 14.51 -10.55
CA GLY A 77 -2.53 14.63 -10.54
C GLY A 77 -3.04 15.33 -9.28
N PRO A 78 -4.32 15.75 -9.26
CA PRO A 78 -4.88 16.51 -8.14
C PRO A 78 -4.80 15.75 -6.81
N ILE A 79 -5.13 14.45 -6.81
CA ILE A 79 -5.06 13.66 -5.56
C ILE A 79 -3.62 13.39 -5.12
N ASN A 80 -2.68 13.27 -6.07
CA ASN A 80 -1.26 13.15 -5.73
C ASN A 80 -0.74 14.39 -5.01
N GLU A 81 -1.24 15.57 -5.39
CA GLU A 81 -0.94 16.85 -4.74
C GLU A 81 -1.48 16.89 -3.32
N LEU A 82 -2.78 16.62 -3.11
CA LEU A 82 -3.36 16.57 -1.76
C LEU A 82 -2.64 15.56 -0.83
N VAL A 83 -2.25 14.39 -1.36
CA VAL A 83 -1.47 13.41 -0.58
C VAL A 83 -0.05 13.89 -0.30
N ASN A 84 0.57 14.68 -1.17
CA ASN A 84 1.85 15.34 -0.87
C ASN A 84 1.68 16.37 0.25
N ASP A 85 0.62 17.17 0.23
CA ASP A 85 0.36 18.17 1.27
C ASP A 85 0.20 17.52 2.65
N ILE A 86 -0.48 16.36 2.73
CA ILE A 86 -0.57 15.57 3.97
C ILE A 86 0.81 15.09 4.43
N VAL A 87 1.64 14.60 3.49
CA VAL A 87 3.00 14.16 3.81
C VAL A 87 3.83 15.33 4.33
N ASP A 88 3.71 16.50 3.73
CA ASP A 88 4.43 17.69 4.17
C ASP A 88 3.90 18.22 5.50
N ALA A 89 2.59 18.15 5.76
CA ALA A 89 2.00 18.42 7.06
C ALA A 89 2.56 17.49 8.14
N LYS A 90 2.64 16.18 7.85
CA LYS A 90 3.25 15.22 8.77
C LYS A 90 4.71 15.57 9.10
N LYS A 91 5.49 16.03 8.10
CA LYS A 91 6.88 16.47 8.31
C LYS A 91 6.97 17.74 9.17
N ARG A 92 5.97 18.63 9.12
CA ARG A 92 5.86 19.79 10.02
C ARG A 92 5.52 19.41 11.46
N GLY A 93 5.10 18.17 11.72
CA GLY A 93 4.71 17.67 13.04
C GLY A 93 3.21 17.56 13.25
N VAL A 94 2.39 17.87 12.23
CA VAL A 94 0.93 17.75 12.27
C VAL A 94 0.53 16.30 12.54
N GLN A 95 -0.43 16.09 13.43
CA GLN A 95 -0.97 14.78 13.72
C GLN A 95 -1.89 14.34 12.59
N VAL A 96 -1.61 13.21 11.95
CA VAL A 96 -2.40 12.73 10.80
C VAL A 96 -2.95 11.34 11.10
N LYS A 97 -4.27 11.20 11.02
CA LYS A 97 -4.98 9.91 11.08
C LYS A 97 -5.87 9.74 9.85
N ILE A 98 -5.78 8.58 9.22
CA ILE A 98 -6.54 8.25 8.02
C ILE A 98 -7.21 6.89 8.22
N VAL A 99 -8.52 6.80 7.98
CA VAL A 99 -9.28 5.55 7.97
C VAL A 99 -9.88 5.34 6.58
N LEU A 100 -9.62 4.17 6.01
CA LEU A 100 -10.00 3.77 4.66
C LEU A 100 -10.90 2.54 4.68
N GLU A 101 -11.71 2.38 3.64
CA GLU A 101 -12.56 1.20 3.46
C GLU A 101 -11.77 -0.07 3.12
N ASP A 102 -12.03 -1.15 3.86
CA ASP A 102 -11.39 -2.46 3.75
C ASP A 102 -11.66 -3.13 2.41
N SER A 103 -12.83 -2.97 1.81
CA SER A 103 -13.11 -3.59 0.52
C SER A 103 -12.44 -2.89 -0.67
N LYS A 104 -11.74 -1.76 -0.44
CA LYS A 104 -11.09 -0.92 -1.47
C LYS A 104 -9.58 -0.95 -1.48
N LEU A 105 -8.97 -2.01 -0.94
CA LEU A 105 -7.50 -2.16 -0.86
C LEU A 105 -6.81 -1.84 -2.18
N ARG A 106 -7.24 -2.44 -3.30
CA ARG A 106 -6.58 -2.19 -4.59
C ARG A 106 -6.58 -0.71 -4.99
N ALA A 107 -7.67 0.01 -4.76
CA ALA A 107 -7.77 1.43 -5.05
C ALA A 107 -6.86 2.24 -4.11
N ASN A 108 -6.85 1.87 -2.83
CA ASN A 108 -6.12 2.54 -1.76
C ASN A 108 -4.62 2.24 -1.72
N ARG A 109 -4.13 1.22 -2.44
CA ARG A 109 -2.78 0.66 -2.28
C ARG A 109 -1.67 1.70 -2.41
N LEU A 110 -1.65 2.46 -3.50
CA LEU A 110 -0.58 3.44 -3.73
C LEU A 110 -0.60 4.57 -2.70
N ALA A 111 -1.79 5.02 -2.30
CA ALA A 111 -1.94 6.03 -1.25
C ALA A 111 -1.44 5.47 0.09
N TYR A 112 -1.89 4.28 0.46
CA TYR A 112 -1.47 3.58 1.68
C TYR A 112 0.06 3.41 1.74
N GLU A 113 0.68 2.84 0.70
CA GLU A 113 2.14 2.62 0.65
C GLU A 113 2.89 3.94 0.86
N LYS A 114 2.53 4.98 0.09
CA LYS A 114 3.17 6.30 0.18
C LYS A 114 3.01 6.95 1.56
N LEU A 115 1.81 6.90 2.14
CA LEU A 115 1.52 7.50 3.45
C LEU A 115 2.26 6.76 4.57
N ARG A 116 2.26 5.42 4.54
CA ARG A 116 2.96 4.57 5.54
C ARG A 116 4.47 4.74 5.47
N GLU A 117 5.06 4.82 4.28
CA GLU A 117 6.49 5.13 4.08
C GLU A 117 6.90 6.47 4.71
N ASN A 118 5.96 7.40 4.85
CA ASN A 118 6.15 8.70 5.51
C ASN A 118 5.69 8.71 6.98
N ASN A 119 5.57 7.54 7.62
CA ASN A 119 5.20 7.38 9.03
C ASN A 119 3.82 7.97 9.40
N ILE A 120 2.87 7.95 8.46
CA ILE A 120 1.48 8.38 8.71
C ILE A 120 0.64 7.20 9.20
N ALA A 121 -0.23 7.46 10.17
CA ALA A 121 -1.16 6.48 10.70
C ALA A 121 -2.34 6.29 9.72
N VAL A 122 -2.29 5.22 8.94
CA VAL A 122 -3.34 4.82 8.00
C VAL A 122 -3.90 3.48 8.43
N TYR A 123 -5.22 3.44 8.60
CA TYR A 123 -5.95 2.26 9.03
C TYR A 123 -7.01 1.91 7.99
N PHE A 124 -7.43 0.65 8.03
CA PHE A 124 -8.62 0.18 7.34
C PHE A 124 -9.68 -0.18 8.37
N ASP A 125 -10.94 0.09 8.06
CA ASP A 125 -12.06 -0.36 8.89
C ASP A 125 -12.21 -1.89 8.85
N THR A 126 -13.13 -2.40 9.67
CA THR A 126 -13.49 -3.83 9.66
C THR A 126 -14.65 -4.10 8.70
N PRO A 127 -14.71 -5.28 8.06
CA PRO A 127 -15.73 -5.60 7.03
C PRO A 127 -17.17 -5.75 7.56
N GLU A 128 -17.41 -5.47 8.84
CA GLU A 128 -18.73 -5.54 9.47
C GLU A 128 -19.67 -4.45 8.93
N HIS A 129 -19.13 -3.27 8.63
CA HIS A 129 -19.86 -2.11 8.10
C HIS A 129 -19.07 -1.45 6.98
N LEU A 130 -19.77 -0.79 6.05
CA LEU A 130 -19.17 -0.08 4.93
C LEU A 130 -18.76 1.35 5.34
N LEU A 131 -17.48 1.67 5.34
CA LEU A 131 -16.99 3.05 5.42
C LEU A 131 -17.20 3.76 4.09
N HIS A 132 -18.34 4.44 3.94
CA HIS A 132 -18.66 5.20 2.73
C HIS A 132 -18.46 6.72 2.86
N ILE A 133 -17.81 7.18 3.93
CA ILE A 133 -17.54 8.59 4.21
C ILE A 133 -16.54 9.15 3.20
N LYS A 134 -16.69 10.44 2.85
CA LYS A 134 -15.67 11.25 2.19
C LYS A 134 -15.55 12.57 2.95
N GLY A 135 -14.73 12.54 3.99
CA GLY A 135 -14.64 13.64 4.93
C GLY A 135 -13.22 13.88 5.43
N VAL A 136 -12.92 15.15 5.70
CA VAL A 136 -11.64 15.62 6.20
C VAL A 136 -11.90 16.70 7.24
N ALA A 137 -11.36 16.53 8.44
CA ALA A 137 -11.27 17.59 9.44
C ALA A 137 -9.81 18.04 9.58
N ILE A 138 -9.60 19.35 9.67
CA ILE A 138 -8.28 19.98 9.82
C ILE A 138 -8.30 20.88 11.05
N ASP A 139 -7.28 20.74 11.89
CA ASP A 139 -7.03 21.53 13.09
C ASP A 139 -8.18 21.58 14.11
N ASP A 140 -8.97 20.51 14.14
CA ASP A 140 -10.22 20.43 14.92
C ASP A 140 -11.14 21.66 14.71
N ARG A 141 -11.04 22.29 13.54
CA ARG A 141 -11.66 23.57 13.21
C ARG A 141 -12.38 23.55 11.87
N TYR A 142 -11.70 23.10 10.83
CA TYR A 142 -12.24 23.11 9.48
C TYR A 142 -12.78 21.73 9.13
N ILE A 143 -13.95 21.67 8.51
CA ILE A 143 -14.58 20.44 8.08
C ILE A 143 -14.88 20.49 6.58
N PHE A 144 -14.55 19.40 5.89
CA PHE A 144 -14.95 19.13 4.53
C PHE A 144 -15.71 17.81 4.53
N LEU A 145 -16.96 17.81 4.08
CA LEU A 145 -17.80 16.61 4.06
C LEU A 145 -18.68 16.58 2.81
N GLY A 146 -18.67 15.48 2.06
CA GLY A 146 -19.41 15.43 0.81
C GLY A 146 -19.45 14.08 0.11
N SER A 147 -19.67 14.14 -1.20
CA SER A 147 -19.81 12.97 -2.08
C SER A 147 -18.49 12.58 -2.79
N ALA A 148 -17.54 13.51 -2.89
CA ALA A 148 -16.30 13.33 -3.64
C ALA A 148 -15.33 12.36 -2.97
N ASN A 149 -15.15 11.16 -3.52
CA ASN A 149 -14.00 10.31 -3.17
C ASN A 149 -12.71 10.97 -3.68
N TRP A 150 -11.55 10.56 -3.15
CA TRP A 150 -10.28 11.04 -3.69
C TRP A 150 -9.86 10.25 -4.92
N SER A 151 -10.27 10.75 -6.09
CA SER A 151 -9.84 10.26 -7.41
C SER A 151 -9.77 11.42 -8.41
N LYS A 152 -8.97 11.28 -9.47
CA LYS A 152 -8.90 12.27 -10.55
C LYS A 152 -10.29 12.57 -11.14
N SER A 153 -11.09 11.52 -11.39
CA SER A 153 -12.43 11.64 -11.94
C SER A 153 -13.38 12.39 -11.01
N ALA A 154 -13.31 12.18 -9.70
CA ALA A 154 -14.14 12.93 -8.75
C ALA A 154 -13.87 14.45 -8.79
N ILE A 155 -12.64 14.85 -9.11
CA ILE A 155 -12.26 16.27 -9.22
C ILE A 155 -12.58 16.85 -10.60
N GLN A 156 -12.43 16.08 -11.67
CA GLN A 156 -12.42 16.60 -13.05
C GLN A 156 -13.62 16.20 -13.90
N ASP A 157 -14.18 15.00 -13.67
CA ASP A 157 -15.11 14.36 -14.60
C ASP A 157 -16.51 14.15 -13.99
N ASN A 158 -16.60 13.94 -12.67
CA ASN A 158 -17.85 13.66 -11.98
C ASN A 158 -18.50 14.94 -11.44
N TYR A 159 -19.82 14.91 -11.34
CA TYR A 159 -20.59 15.89 -10.57
C TYR A 159 -20.61 15.49 -9.10
N GLU A 160 -19.72 16.08 -8.32
CA GLU A 160 -19.60 15.87 -6.87
C GLU A 160 -19.75 17.21 -6.13
N ALA A 161 -20.26 17.16 -4.90
CA ALA A 161 -20.39 18.33 -4.04
C ALA A 161 -19.76 18.05 -2.67
N THR A 162 -19.08 19.05 -2.12
CA THR A 162 -18.52 19.01 -0.76
C THR A 162 -18.93 20.24 0.01
N TYR A 163 -19.49 20.05 1.18
CA TYR A 163 -19.70 21.12 2.14
C TYR A 163 -18.38 21.43 2.85
N PHE A 164 -18.02 22.70 2.91
CA PHE A 164 -16.89 23.22 3.67
C PHE A 164 -17.39 24.19 4.73
N ASP A 165 -16.82 24.11 5.93
CA ASP A 165 -17.13 25.04 6.99
C ASP A 165 -15.95 25.25 7.97
N ASP A 166 -15.88 26.44 8.54
CA ASP A 166 -15.05 26.77 9.71
C ASP A 166 -15.89 26.56 10.98
N SER A 167 -16.02 25.28 11.35
CA SER A 167 -16.86 24.82 12.46
C SER A 167 -16.08 23.86 13.35
N PRO A 168 -15.48 24.37 14.46
CA PRO A 168 -14.82 23.52 15.45
C PRO A 168 -15.75 22.44 16.02
N GLN A 169 -17.04 22.76 16.17
CA GLN A 169 -18.03 21.80 16.64
C GLN A 169 -18.14 20.60 15.69
N ASP A 170 -18.29 20.84 14.39
CA ASP A 170 -18.48 19.77 13.41
C ASP A 170 -17.17 19.01 13.12
N ALA A 171 -16.04 19.72 13.11
CA ALA A 171 -14.73 19.10 12.96
C ALA A 171 -14.42 18.13 14.14
N LEU A 172 -14.72 18.54 15.37
CA LEU A 172 -14.59 17.68 16.55
C LEU A 172 -15.55 16.50 16.53
N ALA A 173 -16.82 16.72 16.19
CA ALA A 173 -17.82 15.66 16.08
C ALA A 173 -17.43 14.62 15.01
N PHE A 174 -16.92 15.09 13.86
CA PHE A 174 -16.39 14.22 12.81
C PHE A 174 -15.20 13.39 13.30
N ARG A 175 -14.22 14.02 13.94
CA ARG A 175 -13.05 13.32 14.50
C ARG A 175 -13.47 12.25 15.51
N GLU A 176 -14.33 12.59 16.45
CA GLU A 176 -14.81 11.66 17.47
C GLU A 176 -15.52 10.45 16.84
N TYR A 177 -16.33 10.68 15.81
CA TYR A 177 -16.96 9.59 15.06
C TYR A 177 -15.91 8.68 14.40
N VAL A 178 -14.93 9.27 13.69
CA VAL A 178 -13.86 8.53 13.01
C VAL A 178 -12.98 7.76 14.01
N ASP A 179 -12.75 8.32 15.21
CA ASP A 179 -11.99 7.67 16.27
C ASP A 179 -12.65 6.40 16.82
N ASN A 180 -13.98 6.33 16.74
CA ASN A 180 -14.78 5.20 17.18
C ASN A 180 -15.05 4.15 16.09
N ILE A 181 -14.62 4.36 14.84
CA ILE A 181 -14.72 3.35 13.78
C ILE A 181 -13.81 2.16 14.14
N PRO A 182 -14.34 0.92 14.21
CA PRO A 182 -13.50 -0.26 14.40
C PRO A 182 -12.52 -0.43 13.25
N VAL A 183 -11.23 -0.55 13.57
CA VAL A 183 -10.15 -0.71 12.58
C VAL A 183 -9.41 -2.03 12.74
N GLN A 184 -8.87 -2.53 11.64
CA GLN A 184 -8.01 -3.70 11.64
C GLN A 184 -6.71 -3.41 12.38
N LYS A 185 -6.30 -4.33 13.27
CA LYS A 185 -5.11 -4.18 14.12
C LYS A 185 -3.80 -4.50 13.40
N ASN A 186 -3.87 -5.31 12.35
CA ASN A 186 -2.71 -5.73 11.58
C ASN A 186 -2.67 -4.97 10.26
N ASP A 187 -1.47 -4.62 9.79
CA ASP A 187 -1.29 -4.05 8.47
C ASP A 187 -1.82 -5.04 7.41
N ILE A 188 -2.77 -4.58 6.59
CA ILE A 188 -3.43 -5.41 5.57
C ILE A 188 -2.50 -5.64 4.37
N PHE A 189 -1.76 -4.60 4.00
CA PHE A 189 -0.69 -4.76 3.03
C PHE A 189 0.52 -5.27 3.77
N PHE A 190 0.84 -6.54 3.51
CA PHE A 190 2.21 -6.99 3.70
C PHE A 190 3.12 -6.03 2.92
N PRO A 191 4.26 -5.63 3.50
CA PRO A 191 5.28 -4.89 2.77
C PRO A 191 5.48 -5.56 1.41
N GLN A 192 5.80 -4.81 0.35
CA GLN A 192 6.35 -5.47 -0.84
C GLN A 192 7.62 -6.19 -0.38
N THR A 193 7.48 -7.47 -0.11
CA THR A 193 8.55 -8.28 0.47
C THR A 193 9.67 -8.23 -0.54
N LYS A 194 10.86 -7.84 -0.09
CA LYS A 194 12.07 -8.15 -0.85
C LYS A 194 12.01 -9.65 -1.15
N GLY A 195 12.09 -9.98 -2.41
CA GLY A 195 11.66 -11.29 -2.86
C GLY A 195 12.12 -11.55 -4.27
N VAL A 196 11.89 -12.77 -4.71
CA VAL A 196 12.30 -13.24 -6.01
C VAL A 196 11.17 -13.07 -6.98
N PHE A 197 11.41 -12.31 -8.05
CA PHE A 197 10.45 -12.16 -9.13
C PHE A 197 10.58 -13.30 -10.13
N ILE A 198 9.44 -13.92 -10.44
CA ILE A 198 9.33 -14.88 -11.54
C ILE A 198 8.18 -14.49 -12.47
N SER A 199 8.33 -14.79 -13.76
CA SER A 199 7.26 -14.57 -14.73
C SER A 199 6.01 -15.39 -14.37
N LYS A 200 4.82 -14.80 -14.49
CA LYS A 200 3.54 -15.53 -14.40
C LYS A 200 3.45 -16.70 -15.39
N ASP A 201 4.19 -16.63 -16.50
CA ASP A 201 4.20 -17.69 -17.50
C ASP A 201 4.84 -18.96 -16.95
N PHE A 202 5.66 -18.87 -15.90
CA PHE A 202 6.10 -20.05 -15.18
C PHE A 202 4.93 -20.88 -14.64
N LEU A 203 3.83 -20.22 -14.23
CA LEU A 203 2.59 -20.89 -13.82
C LEU A 203 1.65 -21.18 -14.99
N LEU A 204 1.55 -20.25 -15.93
CA LEU A 204 0.53 -20.28 -16.98
C LEU A 204 0.97 -20.99 -18.27
N SER A 205 2.25 -21.12 -18.55
CA SER A 205 2.76 -21.79 -19.74
C SER A 205 2.84 -23.30 -19.53
N PRO A 206 2.41 -24.13 -20.51
CA PRO A 206 2.54 -25.59 -20.38
C PRO A 206 4.00 -26.05 -20.38
N ASP A 207 4.90 -25.24 -20.94
CA ASP A 207 6.30 -25.62 -21.20
C ASP A 207 7.29 -25.21 -20.12
N LEU A 208 6.83 -24.44 -19.12
CA LEU A 208 7.68 -23.93 -18.02
C LEU A 208 7.43 -24.71 -16.73
N GLY A 209 6.91 -24.06 -15.69
CA GLY A 209 6.73 -24.70 -14.38
C GLY A 209 5.79 -25.90 -14.42
N ARG A 210 4.78 -25.90 -15.30
CA ARG A 210 3.85 -27.04 -15.49
C ARG A 210 4.57 -28.30 -15.98
N LYS A 211 5.55 -28.13 -16.86
CA LYS A 211 6.39 -29.22 -17.37
C LYS A 211 7.21 -29.84 -16.25
N LEU A 212 7.81 -29.03 -15.37
CA LEU A 212 8.53 -29.51 -14.19
C LEU A 212 7.60 -30.28 -13.24
N LEU A 213 6.41 -29.73 -12.96
CA LEU A 213 5.42 -30.35 -12.08
C LEU A 213 4.98 -31.71 -12.59
N LYS A 214 4.66 -31.82 -13.89
CA LYS A 214 4.29 -33.09 -14.54
C LYS A 214 5.43 -34.11 -14.51
N ALA A 215 6.65 -33.66 -14.73
CA ALA A 215 7.84 -34.50 -14.71
C ALA A 215 8.33 -34.85 -13.30
N GLN A 216 7.65 -34.38 -12.24
CA GLN A 216 8.08 -34.56 -10.84
C GLN A 216 9.54 -34.10 -10.63
N ALA A 217 9.94 -33.03 -11.32
CA ALA A 217 11.31 -32.55 -11.38
C ALA A 217 11.64 -31.65 -10.17
N TYR A 218 11.54 -32.22 -8.96
CA TYR A 218 11.63 -31.53 -7.67
C TYR A 218 12.90 -30.67 -7.54
N LYS A 219 14.06 -31.30 -7.77
CA LYS A 219 15.36 -30.65 -7.66
C LYS A 219 15.55 -29.55 -8.70
N GLN A 220 15.00 -29.73 -9.90
CA GLN A 220 15.07 -28.73 -10.98
C GLN A 220 14.19 -27.52 -10.66
N PHE A 221 13.03 -27.74 -10.03
CA PHE A 221 12.14 -26.68 -9.57
C PHE A 221 12.82 -25.82 -8.49
N ASP A 222 13.38 -26.45 -7.45
CA ASP A 222 14.06 -25.72 -6.37
C ASP A 222 15.32 -25.00 -6.87
N LEU A 223 16.09 -25.67 -7.75
CA LEU A 223 17.24 -25.04 -8.40
C LEU A 223 16.81 -23.82 -9.22
N TYR A 224 15.72 -23.90 -9.98
CA TYR A 224 15.22 -22.76 -10.74
C TYR A 224 14.88 -21.57 -9.83
N LEU A 225 14.15 -21.78 -8.73
CA LEU A 225 13.82 -20.71 -7.79
C LEU A 225 15.07 -20.11 -7.14
N LEU A 226 16.07 -20.93 -6.81
CA LEU A 226 17.36 -20.46 -6.29
C LEU A 226 18.14 -19.64 -7.33
N LEU A 227 18.12 -20.06 -8.60
CA LEU A 227 18.76 -19.30 -9.69
C LEU A 227 18.06 -17.95 -9.92
N CYS A 228 16.74 -17.90 -9.84
CA CYS A 228 15.99 -16.63 -9.87
C CYS A 228 16.39 -15.72 -8.71
N ARG A 229 16.58 -16.28 -7.50
CA ARG A 229 17.07 -15.52 -6.34
C ARG A 229 18.44 -14.91 -6.59
N ILE A 230 19.38 -15.69 -7.09
CA ILE A 230 20.75 -15.22 -7.39
C ILE A 230 20.72 -14.14 -8.47
N GLN A 231 19.88 -14.28 -9.50
CA GLN A 231 19.70 -13.23 -10.51
C GLN A 231 19.24 -11.91 -9.88
N GLU A 232 18.26 -11.96 -8.97
CA GLU A 232 17.76 -10.78 -8.27
C GLU A 232 18.83 -10.14 -7.37
N GLU A 233 19.54 -10.95 -6.59
CA GLU A 233 20.61 -10.49 -5.69
C GLU A 233 21.80 -9.88 -6.45
N THR A 234 22.11 -10.39 -7.65
CA THR A 234 23.27 -9.93 -8.45
C THR A 234 22.92 -8.86 -9.49
N GLY A 235 21.65 -8.74 -9.87
CA GLY A 235 21.17 -7.84 -10.93
C GLY A 235 21.69 -8.19 -12.34
N ARG A 236 22.27 -9.39 -12.55
CA ARG A 236 22.91 -9.78 -13.82
C ARG A 236 21.97 -10.61 -14.70
N SER A 237 22.04 -10.37 -16.01
CA SER A 237 21.29 -11.16 -17.01
C SER A 237 21.81 -12.60 -17.16
N TYR A 238 23.07 -12.84 -16.79
CA TYR A 238 23.70 -14.16 -16.71
C TYR A 238 24.67 -14.19 -15.52
N PHE A 239 24.97 -15.38 -15.03
CA PHE A 239 25.95 -15.55 -13.96
C PHE A 239 26.72 -16.87 -14.09
N GLU A 240 27.95 -16.84 -13.57
CA GLU A 240 28.81 -18.02 -13.47
C GLU A 240 28.41 -18.86 -12.27
N ILE A 241 28.49 -20.18 -12.44
CA ILE A 241 28.02 -21.11 -11.42
C ILE A 241 29.14 -21.47 -10.48
N ASP A 242 28.97 -21.10 -9.22
CA ASP A 242 29.64 -21.73 -8.09
C ASP A 242 28.87 -23.00 -7.71
N TYR A 243 29.39 -24.15 -8.11
CA TYR A 243 28.76 -25.45 -7.89
C TYR A 243 28.69 -25.83 -6.41
N ASP A 244 29.69 -25.45 -5.63
CA ASP A 244 29.77 -25.79 -4.21
C ASP A 244 28.75 -24.96 -3.43
N PHE A 245 28.67 -23.65 -3.73
CA PHE A 245 27.67 -22.76 -3.17
C PHE A 245 26.26 -23.25 -3.46
N LEU A 246 25.94 -23.56 -4.72
CA LEU A 246 24.61 -24.05 -5.10
C LEU A 246 24.31 -25.38 -4.43
N ALA A 247 25.26 -26.30 -4.39
CA ALA A 247 25.03 -27.61 -3.79
C ALA A 247 24.69 -27.50 -2.31
N LYS A 248 25.45 -26.71 -1.56
CA LYS A 248 25.20 -26.46 -0.13
C LYS A 248 23.85 -25.77 0.09
N ARG A 249 23.51 -24.78 -0.73
CA ARG A 249 22.20 -24.08 -0.68
C ARG A 249 21.01 -24.99 -1.01
N MET A 250 21.23 -26.00 -1.85
CA MET A 250 20.23 -27.04 -2.15
C MET A 250 20.22 -28.19 -1.14
N GLY A 251 20.94 -28.05 -0.01
CA GLY A 251 20.97 -29.06 1.06
C GLY A 251 21.78 -30.32 0.73
N TYR A 252 22.62 -30.31 -0.30
CA TYR A 252 23.51 -31.44 -0.55
C TYR A 252 24.61 -31.50 0.51
N GLN A 253 24.76 -32.67 1.11
CA GLN A 253 25.87 -33.02 1.97
C GLN A 253 26.73 -34.07 1.26
N ALA A 254 28.04 -33.82 1.19
CA ALA A 254 28.98 -34.82 0.71
C ALA A 254 29.03 -35.98 1.72
N PRO A 255 28.94 -37.25 1.27
CA PRO A 255 29.10 -38.40 2.15
C PRO A 255 30.54 -38.46 2.69
N LYS A 256 30.72 -39.06 3.87
CA LYS A 256 32.06 -39.28 4.46
C LYS A 256 32.94 -40.17 3.60
N ASP A 257 32.32 -41.15 2.90
CA ASP A 257 32.96 -41.95 1.87
C ASP A 257 32.50 -41.44 0.50
N LEU A 258 33.42 -40.83 -0.24
CA LEU A 258 33.17 -40.23 -1.54
C LEU A 258 33.14 -41.26 -2.68
N GLY A 259 33.51 -42.53 -2.44
CA GLY A 259 33.52 -43.57 -3.46
C GLY A 259 34.34 -43.17 -4.69
N GLU A 260 33.66 -43.00 -5.83
CA GLU A 260 34.28 -42.68 -7.13
C GLU A 260 34.70 -41.20 -7.29
N TYR A 261 34.28 -40.31 -6.38
CA TYR A 261 34.59 -38.87 -6.49
C TYR A 261 35.94 -38.54 -5.84
N ARG A 262 36.77 -37.75 -6.52
CA ARG A 262 38.11 -37.37 -6.03
C ARG A 262 38.07 -36.43 -4.81
N ASN A 263 37.05 -35.59 -4.74
CA ASN A 263 36.84 -34.62 -3.66
C ASN A 263 35.37 -34.17 -3.60
N GLU A 264 35.02 -33.42 -2.54
CA GLU A 264 33.65 -32.90 -2.37
C GLU A 264 33.21 -31.99 -3.52
N HIS A 265 34.13 -31.21 -4.08
CA HIS A 265 33.85 -30.32 -5.20
C HIS A 265 33.35 -31.09 -6.42
N GLU A 266 34.00 -32.20 -6.78
CA GLU A 266 33.59 -33.06 -7.89
C GLU A 266 32.21 -33.69 -7.65
N TYR A 267 31.92 -34.09 -6.40
CA TYR A 267 30.61 -34.58 -6.00
C TYR A 267 29.51 -33.51 -6.16
N TYR A 268 29.75 -32.28 -5.69
CA TYR A 268 28.81 -31.17 -5.82
C TYR A 268 28.63 -30.74 -7.28
N TYR A 269 29.73 -30.64 -8.02
CA TYR A 269 29.75 -30.38 -9.46
C TYR A 269 28.82 -31.34 -10.19
N GLU A 270 28.99 -32.65 -10.04
CA GLU A 270 28.19 -33.64 -10.77
C GLU A 270 26.68 -33.51 -10.48
N ARG A 271 26.29 -33.26 -9.24
CA ARG A 271 24.88 -33.14 -8.84
C ARG A 271 24.23 -31.89 -9.40
N ILE A 272 24.92 -30.76 -9.30
CA ILE A 272 24.43 -29.48 -9.80
C ILE A 272 24.48 -29.45 -11.34
N HIS A 273 25.58 -29.90 -11.94
CA HIS A 273 25.76 -29.98 -13.39
C HIS A 273 24.66 -30.82 -14.06
N ARG A 274 24.37 -32.03 -13.54
CA ARG A 274 23.28 -32.87 -14.05
C ARG A 274 21.93 -32.19 -13.90
N SER A 275 21.69 -31.50 -12.79
CA SER A 275 20.44 -30.77 -12.55
C SER A 275 20.26 -29.59 -13.50
N LEU A 276 21.33 -28.83 -13.76
CA LEU A 276 21.36 -27.72 -14.73
C LEU A 276 21.14 -28.21 -16.16
N LYS A 277 21.79 -29.32 -16.58
CA LYS A 277 21.54 -29.94 -17.90
C LYS A 277 20.08 -30.33 -18.08
N ARG A 278 19.46 -30.93 -17.05
CA ARG A 278 18.04 -31.28 -17.08
C ARG A 278 17.15 -30.03 -17.17
N LEU A 279 17.43 -29.01 -16.37
CA LEU A 279 16.69 -27.75 -16.37
C LEU A 279 16.77 -27.05 -17.74
N SER A 280 17.95 -27.09 -18.37
CA SER A 280 18.15 -26.61 -19.74
C SER A 280 17.39 -27.44 -20.77
N GLY A 281 17.38 -28.77 -20.64
CA GLY A 281 16.56 -29.66 -21.47
C GLY A 281 15.04 -29.42 -21.36
N TYR A 282 14.56 -28.85 -20.24
CA TYR A 282 13.17 -28.41 -20.13
C TYR A 282 12.90 -27.09 -20.87
N GLY A 283 13.92 -26.34 -21.26
CA GLY A 283 13.81 -25.03 -21.93
C GLY A 283 13.75 -23.84 -20.96
N ILE A 284 13.97 -24.07 -19.67
CA ILE A 284 13.79 -23.07 -18.61
C ILE A 284 15.03 -22.18 -18.43
N ILE A 285 16.21 -22.72 -18.77
CA ILE A 285 17.48 -22.01 -18.76
C ILE A 285 18.30 -22.33 -20.01
N ASP A 286 19.19 -21.42 -20.40
CA ASP A 286 20.36 -21.75 -21.23
C ASP A 286 21.55 -22.01 -20.30
N TYR A 287 22.18 -23.17 -20.44
CA TYR A 287 23.33 -23.58 -19.62
C TYR A 287 24.48 -24.05 -20.51
N LYS A 288 25.53 -23.23 -20.61
CA LYS A 288 26.71 -23.50 -21.45
C LYS A 288 27.98 -23.05 -20.76
N LYS A 289 29.02 -23.90 -20.78
CA LYS A 289 30.36 -23.59 -20.24
C LYS A 289 30.33 -23.00 -18.82
N GLY A 290 29.49 -23.52 -17.93
CA GLY A 290 29.39 -23.03 -16.55
C GLY A 290 28.63 -21.72 -16.36
N LYS A 291 28.02 -21.18 -17.43
CA LYS A 291 27.19 -19.96 -17.39
C LYS A 291 25.72 -20.32 -17.52
N VAL A 292 24.88 -19.66 -16.74
CA VAL A 292 23.42 -19.80 -16.77
C VAL A 292 22.77 -18.49 -17.16
N THR A 293 21.80 -18.59 -18.07
CA THR A 293 20.88 -17.51 -18.45
C THR A 293 19.45 -18.00 -18.24
N LEU A 294 18.63 -17.25 -17.51
CA LEU A 294 17.24 -17.61 -17.22
C LEU A 294 16.31 -17.26 -18.39
N THR A 295 16.12 -18.18 -19.33
CA THR A 295 15.26 -17.97 -20.51
C THR A 295 13.79 -17.74 -20.13
N ALA A 296 13.32 -18.40 -19.06
CA ALA A 296 11.95 -18.22 -18.55
C ALA A 296 11.66 -16.82 -17.97
N ASN A 297 12.69 -16.09 -17.53
CA ASN A 297 12.57 -14.72 -17.00
C ASN A 297 12.84 -13.64 -18.06
N ILE A 298 13.36 -13.98 -19.25
CA ILE A 298 13.58 -13.03 -20.35
C ILE A 298 12.27 -12.58 -21.02
N ILE A 299 11.14 -13.23 -20.72
CA ILE A 299 9.82 -12.88 -21.29
C ILE A 299 9.22 -11.60 -20.66
N THR A 300 9.78 -11.04 -19.59
CA THR A 300 9.27 -9.76 -19.06
C THR A 300 9.90 -8.57 -19.76
N GLY A 301 9.28 -8.18 -20.88
CA GLY A 301 9.14 -6.76 -21.18
C GLY A 301 8.53 -6.06 -19.96
N LYS A 302 9.09 -4.92 -19.59
CA LYS A 302 8.63 -4.05 -18.50
C LYS A 302 7.10 -3.87 -18.57
N GLY A 303 6.34 -4.47 -17.65
CA GLY A 303 4.91 -4.19 -17.47
C GLY A 303 3.96 -5.39 -17.31
N GLY A 304 4.42 -6.64 -17.38
CA GLY A 304 3.57 -7.82 -17.10
C GLY A 304 3.43 -8.16 -15.61
N PRO A 305 2.34 -8.82 -15.16
CA PRO A 305 2.22 -9.30 -13.79
C PRO A 305 3.31 -10.35 -13.49
N SER A 306 4.15 -10.11 -12.49
CA SER A 306 5.12 -11.06 -11.94
C SER A 306 4.59 -11.69 -10.65
N ILE A 307 5.16 -12.83 -10.28
CA ILE A 307 4.93 -13.46 -8.98
C ILE A 307 6.11 -13.05 -8.11
N THR A 308 5.83 -12.53 -6.92
CA THR A 308 6.86 -12.18 -5.94
C THR A 308 6.90 -13.27 -4.88
N ILE A 309 8.01 -14.01 -4.81
CA ILE A 309 8.24 -15.00 -3.76
C ILE A 309 8.97 -14.29 -2.62
N PRO A 310 8.36 -14.14 -1.43
CA PRO A 310 9.00 -13.49 -0.29
C PRO A 310 10.27 -14.25 0.14
N PHE A 311 11.32 -13.56 0.59
CA PHE A 311 12.55 -14.24 1.07
C PHE A 311 12.28 -15.18 2.25
N GLU A 312 11.25 -14.89 3.03
CA GLU A 312 10.69 -15.69 4.12
C GLU A 312 10.34 -17.12 3.67
N TYR A 313 10.05 -17.34 2.38
CA TYR A 313 9.87 -18.70 1.84
C TYR A 313 11.10 -19.60 2.08
N TRP A 314 12.31 -19.04 1.99
CA TRP A 314 13.54 -19.77 2.31
C TRP A 314 13.90 -19.68 3.79
N GLU A 315 13.71 -18.52 4.42
CA GLU A 315 14.09 -18.32 5.84
C GLU A 315 13.25 -19.18 6.79
N TYR A 316 11.97 -19.38 6.47
CA TYR A 316 11.09 -20.26 7.23
C TYR A 316 11.19 -21.73 6.80
N GLY A 317 12.08 -22.06 5.86
CA GLY A 317 12.31 -23.43 5.41
C GLY A 317 11.15 -24.03 4.59
N TYR A 318 10.28 -23.21 3.98
CA TYR A 318 9.24 -23.70 3.07
C TYR A 318 9.83 -24.31 1.79
N SER A 319 11.02 -23.87 1.38
CA SER A 319 11.78 -24.52 0.31
C SER A 319 12.07 -25.99 0.58
N ASP A 320 12.15 -26.40 1.84
CA ASP A 320 12.59 -27.76 2.19
C ASP A 320 11.44 -28.61 2.73
N SER A 321 10.49 -27.98 3.43
CA SER A 321 9.35 -28.66 4.06
C SER A 321 8.17 -28.91 3.13
N LEU A 322 7.95 -28.06 2.12
CA LEU A 322 6.79 -28.19 1.23
C LEU A 322 7.03 -29.25 0.15
N SER A 323 5.98 -30.05 -0.11
CA SER A 323 5.94 -30.90 -1.30
C SER A 323 5.96 -30.05 -2.58
N MET A 324 6.37 -30.60 -3.71
CA MET A 324 6.37 -29.87 -4.99
C MET A 324 5.00 -29.32 -5.36
N ARG A 325 3.93 -30.07 -5.06
CA ARG A 325 2.56 -29.66 -5.35
C ARG A 325 2.20 -28.47 -4.45
N ALA A 326 2.54 -28.55 -3.16
CA ALA A 326 2.35 -27.46 -2.21
C ALA A 326 3.14 -26.21 -2.61
N LYS A 327 4.42 -26.34 -3.03
CA LYS A 327 5.21 -25.23 -3.57
C LYS A 327 4.55 -24.60 -4.80
N TYR A 328 4.04 -25.42 -5.72
CA TYR A 328 3.37 -24.92 -6.93
C TYR A 328 2.06 -24.20 -6.60
N ILE A 329 1.24 -24.74 -5.71
CA ILE A 329 0.03 -24.09 -5.20
C ILE A 329 0.37 -22.80 -4.45
N TYR A 330 1.43 -22.79 -3.63
CA TYR A 330 1.89 -21.58 -2.95
C TYR A 330 2.22 -20.45 -3.94
N LEU A 331 2.92 -20.75 -5.05
CA LEU A 331 3.15 -19.75 -6.10
C LEU A 331 1.85 -19.26 -6.75
N ILE A 332 0.86 -20.14 -6.94
CA ILE A 332 -0.47 -19.74 -7.41
C ILE A 332 -1.17 -18.84 -6.39
N CYS A 333 -1.10 -19.15 -5.10
CA CYS A 333 -1.66 -18.32 -4.03
C CYS A 333 -1.06 -16.91 -4.06
N LEU A 334 0.26 -16.79 -4.19
CA LEU A 334 0.96 -15.51 -4.31
C LEU A 334 0.50 -14.73 -5.55
N TYR A 335 0.36 -15.43 -6.67
CA TYR A 335 -0.07 -14.84 -7.94
C TYR A 335 -1.54 -14.40 -7.95
N GLU A 336 -2.44 -15.16 -7.35
CA GLU A 336 -3.86 -14.82 -7.22
C GLU A 336 -4.09 -13.74 -6.17
N ALA A 337 -3.34 -13.77 -5.06
CA ALA A 337 -3.35 -12.70 -4.09
C ALA A 337 -2.95 -11.38 -4.77
N SER A 338 -1.83 -11.31 -5.50
CA SER A 338 -1.32 -10.06 -6.10
C SER A 338 -2.26 -9.39 -7.11
N ARG A 339 -3.25 -10.11 -7.62
CA ARG A 339 -4.29 -9.61 -8.55
C ARG A 339 -5.67 -9.50 -7.94
N SER A 340 -5.86 -9.98 -6.70
CA SER A 340 -7.13 -9.88 -6.03
C SER A 340 -7.49 -8.42 -5.81
N THR A 341 -8.74 -8.08 -6.07
CA THR A 341 -9.29 -6.76 -5.70
C THR A 341 -9.42 -6.61 -4.18
N ARG A 342 -9.40 -7.74 -3.45
CA ARG A 342 -9.47 -7.81 -2.00
C ARG A 342 -8.26 -8.60 -1.45
N TYR A 343 -7.06 -8.07 -1.66
CA TYR A 343 -5.81 -8.66 -1.16
C TYR A 343 -5.84 -8.84 0.36
N PRO A 344 -5.32 -9.92 0.98
CA PRO A 344 -4.61 -11.05 0.37
C PRO A 344 -5.53 -12.21 -0.02
N PHE A 345 -6.86 -12.05 0.02
CA PHE A 345 -7.78 -13.16 -0.17
C PHE A 345 -8.25 -13.31 -1.62
N TRP A 346 -8.36 -14.55 -2.07
CA TRP A 346 -8.91 -14.91 -3.36
C TRP A 346 -9.70 -16.21 -3.21
N PHE A 347 -10.71 -16.42 -4.06
CA PHE A 347 -11.50 -17.64 -4.07
C PHE A 347 -11.67 -18.13 -5.50
N ARG A 348 -11.48 -19.43 -5.73
CA ARG A 348 -11.81 -20.11 -6.98
C ARG A 348 -12.22 -21.54 -6.69
N SER A 349 -13.07 -22.11 -7.54
CA SER A 349 -13.34 -23.54 -7.48
C SER A 349 -12.10 -24.34 -7.91
N GLN A 350 -11.98 -25.60 -7.45
CA GLN A 350 -10.91 -26.50 -7.92
C GLN A 350 -10.95 -26.68 -9.45
N LYS A 351 -12.16 -26.72 -10.02
CA LYS A 351 -12.37 -26.81 -11.47
C LYS A 351 -11.82 -25.59 -12.21
N ASP A 352 -12.03 -24.38 -11.68
CA ASP A 352 -11.48 -23.15 -12.27
C ASP A 352 -9.96 -23.11 -12.17
N MET A 353 -9.41 -23.53 -11.04
CA MET A 353 -7.95 -23.66 -10.84
C MET A 353 -7.34 -24.64 -11.84
N SER A 354 -7.99 -25.80 -12.02
CA SER A 354 -7.60 -26.82 -12.98
C SER A 354 -7.61 -26.30 -14.41
N LYS A 355 -8.66 -25.56 -14.79
CA LYS A 355 -8.77 -24.94 -16.12
C LYS A 355 -7.73 -23.84 -16.35
N LEU A 356 -7.52 -22.96 -15.38
CA LEU A 356 -6.66 -21.78 -15.52
C LEU A 356 -5.18 -22.13 -15.47
N TYR A 357 -4.79 -23.00 -14.53
CA TYR A 357 -3.41 -23.41 -14.30
C TYR A 357 -3.06 -24.74 -14.97
N GLY A 358 -4.02 -25.46 -15.56
CA GLY A 358 -3.77 -26.77 -16.19
C GLY A 358 -3.14 -27.80 -15.24
N ILE A 359 -3.56 -27.77 -13.97
CA ILE A 359 -3.17 -28.70 -12.91
C ILE A 359 -4.34 -29.61 -12.57
N SER A 360 -4.10 -30.88 -12.25
CA SER A 360 -5.19 -31.83 -11.95
C SER A 360 -5.85 -31.54 -10.60
N ASP A 361 -7.11 -31.94 -10.43
CA ASP A 361 -7.82 -31.84 -9.15
C ASP A 361 -7.06 -32.56 -8.03
N ASN A 362 -6.45 -33.71 -8.34
CA ASN A 362 -5.58 -34.44 -7.41
C ASN A 362 -4.32 -33.64 -7.02
N THR A 363 -3.76 -32.86 -7.95
CA THR A 363 -2.63 -31.98 -7.66
C THR A 363 -3.03 -30.91 -6.66
N ILE A 364 -4.24 -30.36 -6.78
CA ILE A 364 -4.78 -29.33 -5.90
C ILE A 364 -5.09 -29.92 -4.53
N SER A 365 -5.82 -31.04 -4.47
CA SER A 365 -6.23 -31.66 -3.20
C SER A 365 -5.06 -32.25 -2.41
N SER A 366 -3.99 -32.70 -3.07
CA SER A 366 -2.78 -33.20 -2.39
C SER A 366 -1.82 -32.10 -1.94
N ALA A 367 -2.11 -30.84 -2.27
CA ALA A 367 -1.27 -29.70 -1.97
C ALA A 367 -1.85 -28.79 -0.89
N LEU A 368 -3.18 -28.76 -0.78
CA LEU A 368 -3.94 -28.24 0.36
C LEU A 368 -3.93 -29.27 1.49
#